data_AF-A0A969GI88-F1
#
_entry.id   AF-A0A969GI88-F1
#
_cell.length_a   1.000
_cell.length_b   1.000
_cell.length_c   1.000
_cell.angle_alpha   90.00
_cell.angle_beta   90.00
_cell.angle_gamma   90.00
#
_symmetry.space_group_name_H-M   'P 1'
#
loop_
_entity.id
_entity.type
_entity.pdbx_description
1 polymer ?
#
loop_
_entity_poly.entity_id
_entity_poly.type
_entity_poly.pdbx_seq_one_letter_code
_entity_poly.pdbx_strand_id
1 'polypeptide(L)'
;MPKRFIIILLIILLTSCASPLETPASIPSTESNPITESSEWWHTAIFYEIFVRSFYDTDSARRHRRFQRHHPKLGYLESLGITAIWLMPIHPSPSYHGYDVINYYAVNADYGTMDDFKNLLNEAHKRNIHIIIDLVINHTSSEHPWFKDANINPDSSYRDFYVWDNESGVGNWHQGQNGYYYGYFGAHARLKLHQPRCNYCHA
;
A
#
# COMPACT_ATOMS: atom_id res chain seq x y z
N MET A 1 -87.05 -33.42 -25.82
CA MET A 1 -86.68 -34.86 -25.76
C MET A 1 -85.16 -34.96 -25.65
N PRO A 2 -84.63 -35.94 -24.88
CA PRO A 2 -83.33 -35.86 -24.20
C PRO A 2 -82.20 -36.64 -24.88
N LYS A 3 -80.93 -36.32 -24.55
CA LYS A 3 -79.83 -37.24 -24.11
C LYS A 3 -78.44 -36.73 -24.56
N ARG A 4 -77.54 -36.43 -23.60
CA ARG A 4 -76.31 -37.17 -23.17
C ARG A 4 -75.18 -37.12 -24.24
N PHE A 5 -73.88 -36.91 -24.02
CA PHE A 5 -72.90 -37.12 -22.95
C PHE A 5 -71.78 -36.07 -23.22
N ILE A 6 -70.96 -35.54 -22.31
CA ILE A 6 -69.82 -36.17 -21.64
C ILE A 6 -69.33 -35.13 -20.60
N ILE A 7 -69.50 -35.46 -19.32
CA ILE A 7 -68.69 -34.95 -18.21
C ILE A 7 -67.84 -36.16 -17.82
N ILE A 8 -66.52 -36.05 -17.89
CA ILE A 8 -65.47 -36.76 -17.10
C ILE A 8 -64.15 -36.27 -17.68
N LEU A 9 -63.51 -35.31 -17.00
CA LEU A 9 -62.07 -35.33 -16.67
C LEU A 9 -61.74 -34.12 -15.78
N LEU A 10 -62.35 -34.10 -14.60
CA LEU A 10 -61.83 -33.33 -13.47
C LEU A 10 -61.26 -34.33 -12.48
N ILE A 11 -60.16 -33.95 -11.83
CA ILE A 11 -59.55 -34.60 -10.66
C ILE A 11 -58.56 -35.71 -11.04
N ILE A 12 -57.29 -35.34 -11.16
CA ILE A 12 -56.12 -35.88 -10.43
C ILE A 12 -54.91 -35.15 -11.02
N LEU A 13 -54.45 -34.09 -10.34
CA LEU A 13 -53.04 -33.74 -10.22
C LEU A 13 -52.93 -32.65 -9.17
N LEU A 14 -51.89 -32.74 -8.32
CA LEU A 14 -51.53 -31.83 -7.23
C LEU A 14 -52.05 -32.21 -5.84
N THR A 15 -51.87 -33.49 -5.46
CA THR A 15 -51.40 -33.79 -4.10
C THR A 15 -49.87 -33.78 -4.12
N SER A 16 -49.28 -32.63 -3.81
CA SER A 16 -47.86 -32.51 -3.47
C SER A 16 -47.75 -31.83 -2.11
N CYS A 17 -47.02 -32.49 -1.22
CA CYS A 17 -46.96 -32.24 0.21
C CYS A 17 -46.59 -30.79 0.55
N ALA A 18 -47.44 -30.11 1.30
CA ALA A 18 -47.03 -28.95 2.08
C ALA A 18 -46.61 -29.45 3.47
N SER A 19 -45.31 -29.50 3.73
CA SER A 19 -44.81 -29.63 5.11
C SER A 19 -44.99 -28.30 5.84
N PRO A 20 -45.27 -28.29 7.15
CA PRO A 20 -45.33 -27.04 7.92
C PRO A 20 -43.97 -26.35 7.92
N LEU A 21 -43.95 -25.05 7.64
CA LEU A 21 -42.75 -24.21 7.79
C LEU A 21 -42.40 -24.12 9.29
N GLU A 22 -41.26 -24.67 9.68
CA GLU A 22 -40.68 -24.41 10.99
C GLU A 22 -40.35 -22.92 11.11
N THR A 23 -40.76 -22.31 12.22
CA THR A 23 -40.45 -20.91 12.52
C THR A 23 -38.95 -20.81 12.84
N PRO A 24 -38.18 -19.90 12.21
CA PRO A 24 -36.77 -19.75 12.53
C PRO A 24 -36.60 -19.37 14.00
N ALA A 25 -35.72 -20.07 14.71
CA ALA A 25 -35.37 -19.74 16.09
C ALA A 25 -34.84 -18.31 16.18
N SER A 26 -35.33 -17.54 17.16
CA SER A 26 -34.85 -16.18 17.43
C SER A 26 -33.36 -16.21 17.81
N ILE A 27 -32.54 -15.45 17.07
CA ILE A 27 -31.12 -15.27 17.37
C ILE A 27 -31.00 -14.58 18.74
N PRO A 28 -30.17 -15.07 19.67
CA PRO A 28 -29.95 -14.39 20.95
C PRO A 28 -29.38 -12.99 20.68
N SER A 29 -30.04 -11.96 21.22
CA SER A 29 -29.51 -10.60 21.21
C SER A 29 -28.19 -10.59 21.97
N THR A 30 -27.08 -10.49 21.24
CA THR A 30 -25.78 -10.22 21.83
C THR A 30 -25.84 -8.79 22.36
N GLU A 31 -25.88 -8.63 23.69
CA GLU A 31 -25.69 -7.33 24.31
C GLU A 31 -24.32 -6.79 23.89
N SER A 32 -24.34 -5.80 22.99
CA SER A 32 -23.15 -5.05 22.63
C SER A 32 -22.72 -4.21 23.83
N ASN A 33 -21.65 -4.61 24.50
CA ASN A 33 -20.92 -3.71 25.38
C ASN A 33 -20.57 -2.45 24.57
N PRO A 34 -20.90 -1.23 25.04
CA PRO A 34 -20.53 -0.03 24.35
C PRO A 34 -19.01 0.12 24.45
N ILE A 35 -18.30 -0.24 23.38
CA ILE A 35 -16.88 0.07 23.22
C ILE A 35 -16.77 1.59 23.23
N THR A 36 -16.45 2.14 24.40
CA THR A 36 -16.00 3.52 24.59
C THR A 36 -14.48 3.52 24.64
N GLU A 37 -13.85 2.86 23.66
CA GLU A 37 -12.49 3.24 23.28
C GLU A 37 -12.62 4.39 22.28
N SER A 38 -11.86 5.46 22.49
CA SER A 38 -11.66 6.46 21.44
C SER A 38 -11.04 5.74 20.26
N SER A 39 -11.86 5.37 19.27
CA SER A 39 -11.39 4.69 18.08
C SER A 39 -10.38 5.57 17.39
N GLU A 40 -9.13 5.12 17.30
CA GLU A 40 -8.12 5.76 16.47
C GLU A 40 -8.65 5.91 15.03
N TRP A 41 -8.24 6.99 14.34
CA TRP A 41 -8.79 7.35 13.03
C TRP A 41 -8.67 6.20 12.00
N TRP A 42 -7.61 5.39 12.12
CA TRP A 42 -7.28 4.32 11.19
C TRP A 42 -8.13 3.06 11.37
N HIS A 43 -8.80 2.86 12.51
CA HIS A 43 -9.69 1.72 12.74
C HIS A 43 -10.91 1.72 11.82
N THR A 44 -11.38 2.92 11.44
CA THR A 44 -12.56 3.10 10.58
C THR A 44 -12.20 3.72 9.23
N ALA A 45 -10.91 3.84 8.93
CA ALA A 45 -10.47 4.53 7.73
C ALA A 45 -10.71 3.69 6.47
N ILE A 46 -11.19 4.35 5.41
CA ILE A 46 -11.30 3.78 4.07
C ILE A 46 -10.08 4.26 3.29
N PHE A 47 -9.12 3.36 3.11
CA PHE A 47 -7.86 3.63 2.42
C PHE A 47 -8.01 3.53 0.91
N TYR A 48 -7.35 4.45 0.20
CA TYR A 48 -7.14 4.39 -1.24
C TYR A 48 -5.64 4.44 -1.54
N GLU A 49 -5.10 3.36 -2.10
CA GLU A 49 -3.69 3.28 -2.46
C GLU A 49 -3.43 3.94 -3.83
N ILE A 50 -2.40 4.79 -3.89
CA ILE A 50 -2.08 5.60 -5.06
C ILE A 50 -0.63 5.35 -5.48
N PHE A 51 -0.49 4.85 -6.71
CA PHE A 51 0.77 4.97 -7.44
C PHE A 51 0.87 6.35 -8.10
N VAL A 52 1.61 7.27 -7.47
CA VAL A 52 1.72 8.70 -7.86
C VAL A 52 2.06 8.89 -9.34
N ARG A 53 2.88 7.98 -9.89
CA ARG A 53 3.35 8.09 -11.27
C ARG A 53 2.24 7.84 -12.30
N SER A 54 1.25 7.01 -11.99
CA SER A 54 0.20 6.57 -12.93
C SER A 54 -1.21 7.05 -12.61
N PHE A 55 -1.44 7.62 -11.41
CA PHE A 55 -2.80 7.96 -10.96
C PHE A 55 -3.47 9.04 -11.81
N TYR A 56 -2.80 10.16 -12.03
CA TYR A 56 -3.34 11.24 -12.85
C TYR A 56 -2.25 12.08 -13.51
N ASP A 57 -2.28 12.15 -14.84
CA ASP A 57 -1.40 13.01 -15.62
C ASP A 57 -2.18 13.67 -16.76
N THR A 58 -2.28 15.00 -16.75
CA THR A 58 -2.99 15.78 -17.78
C THR A 58 -2.09 16.27 -18.90
N ASP A 59 -0.78 16.07 -18.77
CA ASP A 59 0.22 16.50 -19.76
C ASP A 59 1.42 15.54 -19.70
N SER A 60 1.41 14.54 -20.58
CA SER A 60 2.45 13.50 -20.66
C SER A 60 3.84 14.06 -21.02
N ALA A 61 3.94 15.31 -21.48
CA ALA A 61 5.21 15.97 -21.75
C ALA A 61 5.90 16.50 -20.47
N ARG A 62 5.17 16.65 -19.35
CA ARG A 62 5.70 17.21 -18.09
C ARG A 62 5.71 16.17 -16.98
N ARG A 63 6.79 15.38 -16.96
CA ARG A 63 7.02 14.37 -15.92
C ARG A 63 6.98 14.90 -14.48
N HIS A 64 7.33 16.18 -14.27
CA HIS A 64 7.51 16.86 -12.98
C HIS A 64 6.21 17.47 -12.43
N ARG A 65 6.15 17.72 -11.11
CA ARG A 65 5.05 18.44 -10.39
C ARG A 65 3.71 17.68 -10.38
N ARG A 66 3.76 16.36 -10.25
CA ARG A 66 2.57 15.50 -10.15
C ARG A 66 1.73 15.80 -8.91
N PHE A 67 2.33 16.03 -7.74
CA PHE A 67 1.57 16.34 -6.52
C PHE A 67 0.65 17.54 -6.68
N GLN A 68 1.09 18.61 -7.34
CA GLN A 68 0.23 19.75 -7.62
C GLN A 68 -0.97 19.41 -8.50
N ARG A 69 -0.80 18.46 -9.43
CA ARG A 69 -1.89 18.00 -10.32
C ARG A 69 -2.81 16.98 -9.66
N HIS A 70 -2.43 16.37 -8.55
CA HIS A 70 -3.30 15.46 -7.80
C HIS A 70 -4.33 16.22 -6.96
N HIS A 71 -4.04 17.50 -6.65
CA HIS A 71 -4.93 18.35 -5.86
C HIS A 71 -6.38 18.43 -6.39
N PRO A 72 -6.65 18.63 -7.69
CA PRO A 72 -8.01 18.61 -8.24
C PRO A 72 -8.71 17.24 -8.13
N LYS A 73 -7.97 16.16 -7.89
CA LYS A 73 -8.54 14.81 -7.69
C LYS A 73 -8.88 14.51 -6.23
N LEU A 74 -8.46 15.34 -5.27
CA LEU A 74 -8.90 15.18 -3.88
C LEU A 74 -10.42 15.30 -3.75
N GLY A 75 -11.09 16.13 -4.56
CA GLY A 75 -12.55 16.19 -4.57
C GLY A 75 -13.21 14.92 -5.14
N TYR A 76 -12.57 14.25 -6.11
CA TYR A 76 -13.02 12.94 -6.59
C TYR A 76 -12.87 11.89 -5.49
N LEU A 77 -11.70 11.84 -4.83
CA LEU A 77 -11.42 10.90 -3.75
C LEU A 77 -12.40 11.11 -2.58
N GLU A 78 -12.65 12.35 -2.19
CA GLU A 78 -13.67 12.71 -1.19
C GLU A 78 -15.07 12.23 -1.62
N SER A 79 -15.46 12.39 -2.88
CA SER A 79 -16.76 11.92 -3.38
C SER A 79 -16.94 10.40 -3.35
N LEU A 80 -15.84 9.63 -3.35
CA LEU A 80 -15.87 8.18 -3.14
C LEU A 80 -16.08 7.80 -1.67
N GLY A 81 -15.96 8.75 -0.74
CA GLY A 81 -16.03 8.51 0.70
C GLY A 81 -14.74 8.00 1.33
N ILE A 82 -13.59 8.11 0.64
CA ILE A 82 -12.30 7.69 1.21
C ILE A 82 -11.87 8.68 2.31
N THR A 83 -11.27 8.16 3.36
CA THR A 83 -10.82 8.96 4.52
C THR A 83 -9.30 8.90 4.69
N ALA A 84 -8.61 8.08 3.90
CA ALA A 84 -7.16 8.00 3.90
C ALA A 84 -6.58 7.64 2.53
N ILE A 85 -5.44 8.21 2.21
CA ILE A 85 -4.63 7.89 1.03
C ILE A 85 -3.36 7.19 1.50
N TRP A 86 -3.02 6.07 0.87
CA TRP A 86 -1.71 5.45 0.98
C TRP A 86 -0.93 5.73 -0.29
N LEU A 87 0.15 6.49 -0.17
CA LEU A 87 1.07 6.72 -1.29
C LEU A 87 2.10 5.60 -1.33
N MET A 88 2.21 4.96 -2.49
CA MET A 88 3.38 4.15 -2.85
C MET A 88 4.68 4.98 -2.75
N PRO A 89 5.89 4.37 -2.80
CA PRO A 89 7.12 5.06 -2.39
C PRO A 89 7.32 6.40 -3.11
N ILE A 90 7.44 7.46 -2.32
CA ILE A 90 7.55 8.84 -2.85
C ILE A 90 8.99 9.36 -2.91
N HIS A 91 9.95 8.60 -2.41
CA HIS A 91 11.35 9.01 -2.32
C HIS A 91 12.09 8.91 -3.67
N PRO A 92 13.20 9.63 -3.85
CA PRO A 92 14.09 9.43 -4.98
C PRO A 92 14.54 7.97 -5.09
N SER A 93 14.42 7.44 -6.30
CA SER A 93 14.69 6.05 -6.65
C SER A 93 15.07 5.99 -8.14
N PRO A 94 16.02 5.12 -8.53
CA PRO A 94 16.35 4.92 -9.94
C PRO A 94 15.31 4.05 -10.65
N SER A 95 14.61 3.15 -9.94
CA SER A 95 13.53 2.38 -10.54
C SER A 95 12.25 3.20 -10.76
N TYR A 96 11.42 2.69 -11.66
CA TYR A 96 10.08 3.20 -11.91
C TYR A 96 9.13 3.03 -10.71
N HIS A 97 9.27 1.95 -9.94
CA HIS A 97 8.36 1.57 -8.86
C HIS A 97 8.71 2.21 -7.51
N GLY A 98 9.95 2.70 -7.32
CA GLY A 98 10.30 3.54 -6.16
C GLY A 98 10.80 2.81 -4.91
N TYR A 99 10.93 1.47 -4.95
CA TYR A 99 11.23 0.65 -3.76
C TYR A 99 12.73 0.55 -3.44
N ASP A 100 13.59 1.14 -4.25
CA ASP A 100 15.04 1.25 -4.11
C ASP A 100 15.38 2.70 -3.82
N VAL A 101 15.24 3.07 -2.55
CA VAL A 101 15.38 4.45 -2.09
C VAL A 101 16.84 4.91 -2.14
N ILE A 102 17.05 6.14 -2.62
CA ILE A 102 18.35 6.86 -2.64
C ILE A 102 18.43 7.90 -1.53
N ASN A 103 17.30 8.49 -1.12
CA ASN A 103 17.24 9.51 -0.08
C ASN A 103 15.88 9.55 0.63
N TYR A 104 15.83 9.08 1.87
CA TYR A 104 14.63 9.06 2.70
C TYR A 104 14.11 10.45 3.12
N TYR A 105 14.92 11.50 3.00
CA TYR A 105 14.53 12.85 3.42
C TYR A 105 14.02 13.73 2.26
N ALA A 106 13.99 13.18 1.05
CA ALA A 106 13.57 13.90 -0.14
C ALA A 106 12.33 13.26 -0.78
N VAL A 107 11.68 14.04 -1.63
CA VAL A 107 10.63 13.58 -2.56
C VAL A 107 11.27 13.36 -3.93
N ASN A 108 10.81 12.35 -4.66
CA ASN A 108 11.23 12.09 -6.02
C ASN A 108 10.92 13.31 -6.92
N ALA A 109 11.92 13.82 -7.64
CA ALA A 109 11.78 15.02 -8.46
C ALA A 109 10.71 14.88 -9.57
N ASP A 110 10.44 13.66 -10.04
CA ASP A 110 9.33 13.41 -10.96
C ASP A 110 7.97 13.70 -10.30
N TYR A 111 7.85 13.55 -8.98
CA TYR A 111 6.59 13.79 -8.26
C TYR A 111 6.41 15.28 -7.89
N GLY A 112 7.50 15.98 -7.61
CA GLY A 112 7.51 17.40 -7.31
C GLY A 112 8.58 17.77 -6.29
N THR A 113 8.36 18.88 -5.60
CA THR A 113 9.19 19.35 -4.49
C THR A 113 8.62 18.90 -3.14
N MET A 114 9.40 19.03 -2.06
CA MET A 114 8.90 18.81 -0.71
C MET A 114 7.74 19.76 -0.36
N ASP A 115 7.76 20.99 -0.86
CA ASP A 115 6.68 21.94 -0.63
C ASP A 115 5.41 21.55 -1.40
N ASP A 116 5.54 20.93 -2.57
CA ASP A 116 4.40 20.35 -3.28
C ASP A 116 3.75 19.22 -2.47
N PHE A 117 4.56 18.40 -1.81
CA PHE A 117 4.06 17.34 -0.93
C PHE A 117 3.35 17.91 0.31
N LYS A 118 3.94 18.92 0.96
CA LYS A 118 3.29 19.64 2.08
C LYS A 118 1.96 20.27 1.67
N ASN A 119 1.89 20.84 0.46
CA ASN A 119 0.64 21.39 -0.05
C ASN A 119 -0.41 20.30 -0.28
N LEU A 120 -0.03 19.13 -0.82
CA LEU A 120 -0.93 17.98 -0.94
C LEU A 120 -1.45 17.53 0.43
N LEU A 121 -0.58 17.42 1.43
CA LEU A 121 -0.94 17.07 2.81
C LEU A 121 -1.95 18.06 3.39
N ASN A 122 -1.65 19.35 3.32
CA ASN A 122 -2.53 20.41 3.85
C ASN A 122 -3.92 20.36 3.21
N GLU A 123 -3.98 20.08 1.91
CA GLU A 123 -5.24 20.05 1.17
C GLU A 123 -6.04 18.77 1.39
N ALA A 124 -5.39 17.64 1.61
CA ALA A 124 -6.04 16.41 2.05
C ALA A 124 -6.61 16.56 3.46
N HIS A 125 -5.83 17.13 4.39
CA HIS A 125 -6.29 17.37 5.77
C HIS A 125 -7.49 18.33 5.85
N LYS A 126 -7.57 19.36 5.00
CA LYS A 126 -8.76 20.22 4.89
C LYS A 126 -10.05 19.47 4.54
N ARG A 127 -9.92 18.25 3.98
CA ARG A 127 -11.03 17.36 3.58
C ARG A 127 -11.18 16.17 4.53
N ASN A 128 -10.52 16.20 5.69
CA ASN A 128 -10.46 15.07 6.63
C ASN A 128 -9.91 13.78 5.99
N ILE A 129 -9.02 13.91 5.02
CA ILE A 129 -8.32 12.78 4.39
C ILE A 129 -6.92 12.71 4.99
N HIS A 130 -6.62 11.58 5.64
CA HIS A 130 -5.27 11.28 6.12
C HIS A 130 -4.36 10.84 4.97
N ILE A 131 -3.05 11.06 5.08
CA ILE A 131 -2.06 10.53 4.13
C ILE A 131 -1.03 9.71 4.90
N ILE A 132 -0.81 8.49 4.45
CA ILE A 132 0.33 7.65 4.82
C ILE A 132 1.21 7.38 3.59
N ILE A 133 2.46 7.02 3.82
CA ILE A 133 3.44 6.73 2.76
C ILE A 133 4.08 5.37 3.00
N ASP A 134 4.52 4.72 1.93
CA ASP A 134 5.41 3.57 2.04
C ASP A 134 6.75 3.92 2.66
N LEU A 135 7.16 3.12 3.64
CA LEU A 135 8.45 3.21 4.31
C LEU A 135 9.31 1.98 3.99
N VAL A 136 10.24 2.13 3.04
CA VAL A 136 11.07 1.02 2.55
C VAL A 136 12.41 0.96 3.26
N ILE A 137 12.46 0.24 4.39
CA ILE A 137 13.64 0.21 5.30
C ILE A 137 14.35 -1.14 5.36
N ASN A 138 13.89 -2.16 4.64
CA ASN A 138 14.61 -3.45 4.59
C ASN A 138 15.90 -3.35 3.75
N HIS A 139 15.94 -2.44 2.78
CA HIS A 139 17.04 -2.28 1.84
C HIS A 139 17.10 -0.84 1.31
N THR A 140 18.25 -0.45 0.75
CA THR A 140 18.40 0.79 -0.02
C THR A 140 18.70 0.47 -1.49
N SER A 141 18.63 1.48 -2.36
CA SER A 141 19.27 1.39 -3.68
C SER A 141 20.77 1.15 -3.55
N SER A 142 21.37 0.52 -4.56
CA SER A 142 22.83 0.49 -4.74
C SER A 142 23.40 1.88 -5.07
N GLU A 143 22.55 2.85 -5.42
CA GLU A 143 22.94 4.25 -5.61
C GLU A 143 22.82 5.09 -4.32
N HIS A 144 22.32 4.52 -3.22
CA HIS A 144 22.18 5.24 -1.95
C HIS A 144 23.57 5.68 -1.44
N PRO A 145 23.74 6.93 -0.96
CA PRO A 145 25.04 7.44 -0.50
C PRO A 145 25.72 6.56 0.55
N TRP A 146 24.96 6.05 1.53
CA TRP A 146 25.46 5.09 2.52
C TRP A 146 26.06 3.85 1.88
N PHE A 147 25.36 3.23 0.93
CA PHE A 147 25.85 2.02 0.27
C PHE A 147 27.05 2.31 -0.62
N LYS A 148 27.04 3.41 -1.38
CA LYS A 148 28.16 3.78 -2.24
C LYS A 148 29.45 3.94 -1.45
N ASP A 149 29.40 4.64 -0.32
CA ASP A 149 30.55 4.80 0.56
C ASP A 149 30.99 3.46 1.16
N ALA A 150 30.05 2.68 1.72
CA ALA A 150 30.31 1.36 2.28
C ALA A 150 30.89 0.35 1.26
N ASN A 151 30.49 0.44 -0.01
CA ASN A 151 30.94 -0.47 -1.07
C ASN A 151 32.38 -0.17 -1.50
N ILE A 152 32.76 1.11 -1.55
CA ILE A 152 34.09 1.57 -1.94
C ILE A 152 35.08 1.46 -0.78
N ASN A 153 34.65 1.81 0.44
CA ASN A 153 35.49 1.92 1.61
C ASN A 153 35.09 0.90 2.70
N PRO A 154 35.88 -0.18 2.90
CA PRO A 154 35.67 -1.14 3.98
C PRO A 154 35.67 -0.52 5.39
N ASP A 155 36.35 0.62 5.57
CA ASP A 155 36.42 1.35 6.85
C ASP A 155 35.32 2.43 6.99
N SER A 156 34.38 2.51 6.04
CA SER A 156 33.26 3.46 6.11
C SER A 156 32.43 3.27 7.38
N SER A 157 31.99 4.37 7.98
CA SER A 157 31.01 4.33 9.08
C SER A 157 29.68 3.67 8.68
N TYR A 158 29.39 3.59 7.37
CA TYR A 158 28.21 2.93 6.82
C TYR A 158 28.45 1.46 6.47
N ARG A 159 29.67 0.94 6.57
CA ARG A 159 29.96 -0.47 6.21
C ARG A 159 29.07 -1.44 6.97
N ASP A 160 28.95 -1.24 8.28
CA ASP A 160 28.13 -2.05 9.19
C ASP A 160 26.62 -1.92 8.97
N PHE A 161 26.16 -0.97 8.14
CA PHE A 161 24.73 -0.85 7.81
C PHE A 161 24.28 -1.96 6.87
N TYR A 162 25.20 -2.63 6.16
CA TYR A 162 24.90 -3.63 5.15
C TYR A 162 25.47 -5.00 5.52
N VAL A 163 25.05 -6.02 4.77
CA VAL A 163 25.50 -7.41 4.97
C VAL A 163 26.53 -7.76 3.89
N TRP A 164 27.72 -8.15 4.32
CA TRP A 164 28.89 -8.41 3.48
C TRP A 164 29.44 -9.82 3.66
N ASP A 165 30.10 -10.34 2.63
CA ASP A 165 30.83 -11.61 2.62
C ASP A 165 32.05 -11.47 1.69
N ASN A 166 33.15 -12.16 1.98
CA ASN A 166 34.38 -12.09 1.17
C ASN A 166 34.46 -13.19 0.10
N GLU A 167 33.67 -14.27 0.23
CA GLU A 167 33.85 -15.51 -0.53
C GLU A 167 32.62 -15.89 -1.36
N SER A 168 31.42 -15.44 -0.98
CA SER A 168 30.16 -15.91 -1.59
C SER A 168 29.68 -15.07 -2.79
N GLY A 169 29.70 -15.65 -3.99
CA GLY A 169 29.05 -15.12 -5.21
C GLY A 169 27.78 -15.86 -5.66
N VAL A 170 27.18 -16.71 -4.82
CA VAL A 170 26.03 -17.57 -5.18
C VAL A 170 24.72 -17.08 -4.58
N GLY A 171 23.59 -17.25 -5.28
CA GLY A 171 22.28 -16.84 -4.78
C GLY A 171 22.08 -15.32 -4.79
N ASN A 172 21.57 -14.74 -3.69
CA ASN A 172 21.26 -13.31 -3.57
C ASN A 172 22.47 -12.44 -3.16
N TRP A 173 23.68 -12.90 -3.47
CA TRP A 173 24.93 -12.19 -3.24
C TRP A 173 25.39 -11.52 -4.53
N HIS A 174 25.74 -10.25 -4.44
CA HIS A 174 26.12 -9.40 -5.57
C HIS A 174 27.57 -8.96 -5.41
N GLN A 175 28.31 -8.92 -6.52
CA GLN A 175 29.69 -8.44 -6.52
C GLN A 175 29.75 -6.95 -6.16
N GLY A 176 30.41 -6.63 -5.05
CA GLY A 176 30.81 -5.27 -4.68
C GLY A 176 32.26 -4.98 -5.09
N GLN A 177 32.77 -3.81 -4.71
CA GLN A 177 34.19 -3.47 -4.96
C GLN A 177 35.14 -4.18 -3.99
N ASN A 178 34.69 -4.45 -2.77
CA ASN A 178 35.46 -5.09 -1.72
C ASN A 178 34.67 -6.27 -1.13
N GLY A 179 34.58 -7.36 -1.88
CA GLY A 179 33.79 -8.55 -1.56
C GLY A 179 32.38 -8.53 -2.17
N TYR A 180 31.46 -9.26 -1.55
CA TYR A 180 30.08 -9.42 -1.96
C TYR A 180 29.14 -8.79 -0.94
N TYR A 181 27.99 -8.30 -1.40
CA TYR A 181 26.93 -7.80 -0.55
C TYR A 181 25.63 -8.55 -0.78
N TYR A 182 24.81 -8.65 0.26
CA TYR A 182 23.53 -9.34 0.16
C TYR A 182 22.42 -8.39 -0.34
N GLY A 183 21.69 -8.82 -1.37
CA GLY A 183 20.55 -8.11 -1.93
C GLY A 183 19.47 -9.08 -2.38
N TYR A 184 18.36 -9.15 -1.63
CA TYR A 184 17.28 -10.10 -1.90
C TYR A 184 16.44 -9.71 -3.12
N PHE A 185 16.23 -8.41 -3.33
CA PHE A 185 15.40 -7.86 -4.40
C PHE A 185 16.30 -7.33 -5.53
N GLY A 186 17.08 -8.22 -6.15
CA GLY A 186 18.13 -7.80 -7.08
C GLY A 186 19.24 -7.03 -6.36
N ALA A 187 19.84 -6.03 -7.02
CA ALA A 187 20.99 -5.29 -6.51
C ALA A 187 20.68 -4.32 -5.33
N HIS A 188 19.49 -4.40 -4.74
CA HIS A 188 19.11 -3.55 -3.61
C HIS A 188 19.81 -4.02 -2.34
N ALA A 189 20.70 -3.20 -1.81
CA ALA A 189 21.56 -3.57 -0.69
C ALA A 189 20.75 -3.69 0.61
N ARG A 190 20.76 -4.88 1.22
CA ARG A 190 20.01 -5.17 2.44
C ARG A 190 20.60 -4.43 3.64
N LEU A 191 19.73 -3.75 4.38
CA LEU A 191 20.09 -3.12 5.65
C LEU A 191 20.15 -4.15 6.78
N LYS A 192 21.10 -3.96 7.70
CA LYS A 192 21.31 -4.78 8.89
C LYS A 192 20.56 -4.19 10.08
N LEU A 193 19.25 -4.42 10.14
CA LEU A 193 18.35 -3.79 11.13
C LEU A 193 18.52 -4.26 12.59
N HIS A 194 19.23 -5.37 12.84
CA HIS A 194 19.33 -5.98 14.17
C HIS A 194 20.57 -5.54 14.98
N GLN A 195 21.27 -4.48 14.57
CA GLN A 195 22.49 -4.03 15.23
C GLN A 195 22.33 -2.64 15.85
N PRO A 196 22.83 -2.42 17.09
CA PRO A 196 22.65 -1.17 17.84
C PRO A 196 23.37 0.04 17.25
N ARG A 197 24.06 -0.10 16.10
CA ARG A 197 24.63 1.03 15.34
C ARG A 197 23.71 1.57 14.24
N CYS A 198 22.57 0.95 13.94
CA CYS A 198 21.52 1.64 13.19
C CYS A 198 20.77 2.62 14.12
N ASN A 199 21.48 3.64 14.62
CA ASN A 199 20.89 4.68 15.46
C ASN A 199 19.88 5.57 14.70
N TYR A 200 19.70 5.36 13.39
CA TYR A 200 18.74 6.07 12.53
C TYR A 200 17.52 5.22 12.14
N CYS A 201 17.38 4.01 12.69
CA CYS A 201 16.22 3.15 12.47
C CYS A 201 15.06 3.42 13.46
N HIS A 202 15.10 4.52 14.22
CA HIS A 202 13.96 5.00 14.99
C HIS A 202 13.13 5.94 14.10
N ALA A 203 12.15 5.36 13.42
CA ALA A 203 10.99 6.09 12.92
C ALA A 203 9.95 6.23 14.04
#